data_AF-A0A363NL76-F1
#
_entry.id   AF-A0A363NL76-F1
#
_cell.length_a   1.000
_cell.length_b   1.000
_cell.length_c   1.000
_cell.angle_alpha   90.00
_cell.angle_beta   90.00
_cell.angle_gamma   90.00
#
_symmetry.space_group_name_H-M   'P 1'
#
loop_
_entity.id
_entity.type
_entity.pdbx_description
1 polymer ?
#
loop_
_entity_poly.entity_id
_entity_poly.type
_entity_poly.pdbx_seq_one_letter_code
_entity_poly.pdbx_strand_id
1 'polypeptide(L)'
;MKKSNKKIDCPKLIIGPVLKRHRIQHGYTQNEIADLIHVSRPCYSSWENDYHEIPLSKLPQLAECYNLDLMSLIAEIIQEDSRTHKNQENFIAVQITNLNSDIIQMKKLLGEILIKQNDGYFI
;
A
#
# COMPACT_ATOMS: atom_id res chain seq x y z
N MET A 1 2.38 27.44 -27.60
CA MET A 1 2.21 26.11 -26.96
C MET A 1 2.35 26.27 -25.45
N LYS A 2 1.31 25.95 -24.67
CA LYS A 2 1.39 25.93 -23.20
C LYS A 2 2.20 24.68 -22.80
N LYS A 3 3.32 24.85 -22.10
CA LYS A 3 4.09 23.73 -21.56
C LYS A 3 3.20 22.97 -20.58
N SER A 4 2.95 21.69 -20.85
CA SER A 4 2.35 20.78 -19.88
C SER A 4 3.34 20.61 -18.73
N ASN A 5 3.07 21.24 -17.60
CA ASN A 5 3.74 20.90 -16.35
C ASN A 5 3.34 19.46 -16.01
N LYS A 6 4.18 18.50 -16.40
CA LYS A 6 4.07 17.11 -15.97
C LYS A 6 4.14 17.15 -14.44
N LYS A 7 3.00 16.97 -13.77
CA LYS A 7 2.96 16.85 -12.31
C LYS A 7 4.03 15.83 -11.93
N ILE A 8 4.93 16.23 -11.04
CA ILE A 8 5.84 15.29 -10.40
C ILE A 8 4.92 14.29 -9.70
N ASP A 9 5.01 13.03 -10.11
CA ASP A 9 4.27 11.93 -9.48
C ASP A 9 4.97 11.64 -8.16
N CYS A 10 4.49 12.28 -7.09
CA CYS A 10 4.93 11.98 -5.74
C CYS A 10 4.21 10.72 -5.27
N PRO A 11 4.92 9.74 -4.68
CA PRO A 11 4.29 8.55 -4.12
C PRO A 11 3.18 8.96 -3.16
N LYS A 12 2.00 8.39 -3.35
CA LYS A 12 0.86 8.64 -2.48
C LYS A 12 1.13 8.06 -1.10
N LEU A 13 1.12 8.93 -0.09
CA LEU A 13 1.25 8.53 1.31
C LEU A 13 0.05 7.69 1.74
N ILE A 14 0.29 6.53 2.33
CA ILE A 14 -0.73 5.68 2.93
C ILE A 14 -1.04 6.18 4.34
N ILE A 15 -2.27 6.65 4.55
CA ILE A 15 -2.74 7.23 5.81
C ILE A 15 -4.06 6.59 6.29
N GLY A 16 -4.86 6.07 5.36
CA GLY A 16 -6.20 5.57 5.61
C GLY A 16 -6.32 4.58 6.77
N PRO A 17 -5.44 3.57 6.89
CA PRO A 17 -5.45 2.63 8.00
C PRO A 17 -5.25 3.29 9.37
N VAL A 18 -4.40 4.32 9.45
CA VAL A 18 -4.15 5.07 10.69
C VAL A 18 -5.39 5.85 11.11
N LEU A 19 -6.02 6.57 10.17
CA LEU A 19 -7.26 7.32 10.43
C LEU A 19 -8.37 6.39 10.91
N LYS A 20 -8.57 5.28 10.19
CA LYS A 20 -9.60 4.30 10.51
C LYS A 20 -9.39 3.66 11.88
N ARG A 21 -8.14 3.33 12.23
CA ARG A 21 -7.78 2.76 13.53
C ARG A 21 -8.12 3.72 14.66
N HIS A 22 -7.65 4.96 14.60
CA HIS A 22 -7.92 5.97 15.63
C HIS A 22 -9.40 6.30 15.74
N ARG A 23 -10.10 6.45 14.61
CA ARG A 23 -11.54 6.68 14.58
C ARG A 23 -12.30 5.58 15.34
N ILE A 24 -12.00 4.32 15.06
CA ILE A 24 -12.66 3.17 15.71
C ILE A 24 -12.31 3.10 17.20
N GLN A 25 -11.05 3.34 17.57
CA GLN A 25 -10.60 3.34 18.97
C GLN A 25 -11.31 4.41 19.81
N HIS A 26 -11.65 5.55 19.21
CA HIS A 26 -12.39 6.63 19.86
C HIS A 26 -13.92 6.49 19.72
N GLY A 27 -14.41 5.42 19.09
CA GLY A 27 -15.85 5.16 18.96
C GLY A 27 -16.57 6.03 17.93
N TYR A 28 -15.86 6.75 17.07
CA TYR A 28 -16.47 7.62 16.07
C TYR A 28 -16.92 6.84 14.83
N THR A 29 -18.07 7.21 14.29
CA THR A 29 -18.48 6.91 12.92
C THR A 29 -17.77 7.84 11.94
N GLN A 30 -17.77 7.49 10.64
CA GLN A 30 -17.22 8.36 9.60
C GLN A 30 -17.97 9.70 9.48
N ASN A 31 -19.27 9.74 9.82
CA ASN A 31 -20.03 10.98 9.84
C ASN A 31 -19.57 11.88 10.99
N GLU A 32 -19.53 11.34 12.21
CA GLU A 32 -19.21 12.13 13.41
C GLU A 32 -17.84 12.80 13.31
N ILE A 33 -16.81 12.08 12.88
CA ILE A 33 -15.49 12.69 12.75
C ILE A 33 -15.41 13.68 11.59
N ALA A 34 -16.14 13.45 10.50
CA ALA A 34 -16.21 14.39 9.40
C ALA A 34 -16.86 15.71 9.85
N ASP A 35 -17.92 15.62 10.66
CA ASP A 35 -18.60 16.78 11.25
C ASP A 35 -17.66 17.54 12.21
N LEU A 36 -16.92 16.82 13.06
CA LEU A 36 -15.93 17.39 14.01
C LEU A 36 -14.83 18.20 13.31
N ILE A 37 -14.33 17.73 12.16
CA ILE A 37 -13.28 18.42 11.39
C ILE A 37 -13.84 19.23 10.20
N HIS A 38 -15.16 19.44 10.18
CA HIS A 38 -15.89 20.25 9.19
C HIS A 38 -15.59 19.88 7.73
N VAL A 39 -15.78 18.59 7.40
CA VAL A 39 -15.73 18.08 6.03
C VAL A 39 -16.93 17.19 5.75
N SER A 40 -17.20 16.89 4.48
CA SER A 40 -18.26 15.94 4.16
C SER A 40 -17.82 14.52 4.49
N ARG A 41 -18.75 13.67 4.94
CA ARG A 41 -18.46 12.23 5.15
C ARG A 41 -17.83 11.54 3.93
N PRO A 42 -18.29 11.75 2.68
CA PRO A 42 -17.61 11.18 1.51
C PRO A 42 -16.15 11.63 1.39
N CYS A 43 -15.84 12.88 1.74
CA CYS A 43 -14.46 13.38 1.74
C CYS A 43 -13.61 12.63 2.77
N TYR A 44 -14.06 12.56 4.02
CA TYR A 44 -13.37 11.81 5.07
C TYR A 44 -13.23 10.31 4.73
N SER A 45 -14.31 9.68 4.25
CA SER A 45 -14.28 8.29 3.78
C SER A 45 -13.26 8.10 2.66
N SER A 46 -13.06 9.07 1.77
CA SER A 46 -12.06 8.96 0.72
C SER A 46 -10.62 8.98 1.26
N TRP A 47 -10.38 9.63 2.40
CA TRP A 47 -9.08 9.62 3.08
C TRP A 47 -8.84 8.29 3.80
N GLU A 48 -9.85 7.72 4.47
CA GLU A 48 -9.74 6.40 5.13
C GLU A 48 -9.45 5.25 4.18
N ASN A 49 -9.80 5.41 2.90
CA ASN A 49 -9.56 4.40 1.86
C ASN A 49 -8.38 4.77 0.96
N ASP A 50 -7.59 5.79 1.31
CA ASP A 50 -6.47 6.28 0.50
C ASP A 50 -6.88 6.54 -0.96
N TYR A 51 -8.08 7.08 -1.20
CA TYR A 51 -8.53 7.48 -2.54
C TYR A 51 -8.11 8.90 -2.88
N HIS A 52 -8.12 9.81 -1.92
CA HIS A 52 -7.61 11.17 -2.09
C HIS A 52 -6.61 11.52 -1.00
N GLU A 53 -5.69 12.42 -1.31
CA GLU A 53 -4.78 12.99 -0.33
C GLU A 53 -5.55 13.86 0.66
N ILE A 54 -5.21 13.71 1.93
CA ILE A 54 -5.68 14.60 2.98
C ILE A 54 -4.85 15.90 2.96
N PRO A 55 -5.48 17.08 3.07
CA PRO A 55 -4.73 18.32 3.25
C PRO A 55 -3.97 18.31 4.58
N LEU A 56 -2.70 18.73 4.60
CA LEU A 56 -1.89 18.81 5.82
C LEU A 56 -2.55 19.66 6.93
N SER A 57 -3.34 20.67 6.53
CA SER A 57 -4.11 21.52 7.45
C SER A 57 -5.17 20.77 8.26
N LYS A 58 -5.53 19.54 7.89
CA LYS A 58 -6.49 18.70 8.61
C LYS A 58 -5.84 17.81 9.67
N LEU A 59 -4.53 17.60 9.62
CA LEU A 59 -3.83 16.76 10.59
C LEU A 59 -3.91 17.29 12.03
N PRO A 60 -3.79 18.61 12.31
CA PRO A 60 -3.97 19.13 13.67
C PRO A 60 -5.36 18.86 14.24
N GLN A 61 -6.41 19.06 13.43
CA GLN A 61 -7.81 18.82 13.86
C GLN A 61 -8.05 17.34 14.18
N LEU A 62 -7.45 16.44 13.39
CA LEU A 62 -7.51 15.00 13.65
C LEU A 62 -6.75 14.62 14.92
N ALA A 63 -5.56 15.17 15.13
CA ALA A 63 -4.78 14.94 16.35
C ALA A 63 -5.56 15.37 17.60
N GLU A 64 -6.23 16.53 17.54
CA GLU A 64 -7.15 16.98 18.60
C GLU A 64 -8.32 16.02 18.82
N CYS A 65 -8.99 15.56 17.75
CA CYS A 65 -10.10 14.60 17.87
C CYS A 65 -9.69 13.26 18.50
N TYR A 66 -8.44 12.85 18.26
CA TYR A 66 -7.86 11.60 18.78
C TYR A 66 -7.09 11.78 20.09
N ASN A 67 -7.09 12.98 20.66
CA ASN A 67 -6.32 13.31 21.87
C ASN A 67 -4.84 12.88 21.75
N LEU A 68 -4.23 13.15 20.60
CA LEU A 68 -2.83 12.87 20.28
C LEU A 68 -2.05 14.16 20.05
N ASP A 69 -0.74 14.10 20.32
CA ASP A 69 0.18 15.09 19.77
C ASP A 69 0.31 14.94 18.24
N LEU A 70 0.45 16.06 17.54
CA LEU A 70 0.54 16.08 16.08
C LEU A 70 1.74 15.26 15.57
N MET A 71 2.89 15.33 16.26
CA MET A 71 4.07 14.56 15.86
C MET A 71 3.88 13.06 16.09
N SER A 72 3.14 12.68 17.13
CA SER A 72 2.77 11.27 17.35
C SER A 72 1.91 10.74 16.21
N LEU A 73 0.88 11.49 15.79
CA LEU A 73 0.04 11.13 14.65
C LEU A 73 0.88 11.00 13.37
N ILE A 74 1.74 11.99 13.07
CA ILE A 74 2.61 11.95 11.89
C ILE A 74 3.56 10.75 11.92
N ALA A 75 4.16 10.46 13.08
CA ALA A 75 5.06 9.32 13.23
C ALA A 75 4.34 7.99 12.95
N GLU A 76 3.10 7.83 13.42
CA GLU A 76 2.29 6.65 13.13
C GLU A 76 1.99 6.50 11.63
N ILE A 77 1.69 7.61 10.95
CA ILE A 77 1.42 7.63 9.50
C ILE A 77 2.66 7.17 8.73
N ILE A 78 3.83 7.72 9.04
CA ILE A 78 5.09 7.35 8.38
C ILE A 78 5.42 5.88 8.62
N GLN A 79 5.17 5.37 9.83
CA GLN A 79 5.38 3.97 10.16
C GLN A 79 4.43 3.05 9.38
N GLU A 80 3.15 3.42 9.26
CA GLU A 80 2.16 2.62 8.53
C GLU A 80 2.44 2.59 7.03
N ASP A 81 2.82 3.73 6.45
CA ASP A 81 3.25 3.82 5.06
C ASP A 81 4.44 2.88 4.80
N SER A 82 5.49 3.01 5.62
CA SER A 82 6.70 2.16 5.54
C SER A 82 6.38 0.66 5.66
N ARG A 83 5.45 0.29 6.55
CA ARG A 83 5.01 -1.11 6.73
C ARG A 83 4.27 -1.62 5.50
N THR A 84 3.41 -0.80 4.91
CA THR A 84 2.63 -1.17 3.72
C THR A 84 3.54 -1.47 2.53
N HIS A 85 4.51 -0.59 2.25
CA HIS A 85 5.50 -0.80 1.18
C HIS A 85 6.33 -2.07 1.43
N LYS A 86 6.82 -2.28 2.66
CA LYS A 86 7.58 -3.48 3.03
C LYS A 86 6.77 -4.77 2.85
N ASN A 87 5.48 -4.76 3.18
CA ASN A 87 4.61 -5.92 2.99
C ASN A 87 4.43 -6.25 1.49
N GLN A 88 4.31 -5.24 0.64
CA GLN A 88 4.24 -5.42 -0.81
C GLN A 88 5.56 -5.98 -1.36
N GLU A 89 6.70 -5.44 -0.94
CA GLU A 89 8.02 -5.94 -1.31
C GLU A 89 8.20 -7.42 -0.91
N ASN A 90 7.81 -7.79 0.31
CA ASN A 90 7.86 -9.17 0.78
C ASN A 90 6.97 -10.09 -0.05
N PHE A 91 5.75 -9.66 -0.39
CA PHE A 91 4.85 -10.43 -1.23
C PHE A 91 5.46 -10.69 -2.61
N ILE A 92 6.00 -9.64 -3.25
CA ILE A 92 6.68 -9.74 -4.54
C ILE A 92 7.88 -10.68 -4.44
N ALA A 93 8.69 -10.57 -3.40
CA ALA A 93 9.86 -11.43 -3.18
C ALA A 93 9.47 -12.91 -3.13
N VAL A 94 8.39 -13.25 -2.41
CA VAL A 94 7.87 -14.63 -2.34
C VAL A 94 7.42 -15.13 -3.71
N GLN A 95 6.69 -14.31 -4.48
CA GLN A 95 6.26 -14.69 -5.83
C GLN A 95 7.45 -14.94 -6.77
N ILE A 96 8.48 -14.09 -6.70
CA ILE A 96 9.72 -14.26 -7.49
C ILE A 96 10.43 -15.56 -7.10
N THR A 97 10.53 -15.88 -5.80
CA THR A 97 11.14 -17.14 -5.35
C THR A 97 10.41 -18.36 -5.89
N ASN A 98 9.08 -18.34 -5.88
CA ASN A 98 8.26 -19.43 -6.43
C ASN A 98 8.49 -19.58 -7.95
N LEU A 99 8.42 -18.47 -8.71
CA LEU A 99 8.68 -18.48 -10.15
C LEU A 99 10.09 -19.00 -10.48
N ASN A 100 11.09 -18.63 -9.69
CA ASN A 100 12.45 -19.15 -9.86
C ASN A 100 12.52 -20.66 -9.63
N SER A 101 11.79 -21.19 -8.64
CA SER A 101 11.69 -22.62 -8.40
C SER A 101 11.07 -23.35 -9.59
N ASP A 102 9.95 -22.83 -10.12
CA ASP A 102 9.28 -23.39 -11.29
C ASP A 102 10.20 -23.39 -12.52
N ILE A 103 10.94 -22.31 -12.75
CA ILE A 103 11.93 -22.21 -13.84
C ILE A 103 13.02 -23.28 -13.70
N ILE A 104 13.50 -23.52 -12.48
CA ILE A 104 14.51 -24.55 -12.21
C ILE A 104 13.94 -25.94 -12.52
N GLN A 105 12.71 -26.23 -12.10
CA GLN A 105 12.06 -27.51 -12.38
C GLN A 105 11.82 -27.73 -13.88
N MET A 106 11.35 -26.71 -14.61
CA MET A 106 11.14 -26.78 -16.06
C MET A 106 12.46 -27.06 -16.79
N LYS A 107 13.55 -26.39 -16.41
CA LYS A 107 14.88 -26.63 -17.01
C LYS A 107 15.34 -28.09 -16.82
N LYS A 108 15.09 -28.67 -15.65
CA LYS A 108 15.42 -30.08 -15.36
C LYS A 108 14.64 -31.03 -16.27
N LEU A 109 13.31 -30.84 -16.37
CA LEU A 109 12.45 -31.68 -17.23
C LEU A 109 12.85 -31.60 -18.71
N LEU A 110 13.19 -30.41 -19.21
CA LEU A 110 13.68 -30.24 -20.58
C LEU A 110 14.97 -31.02 -20.82
N GLY A 111 15.91 -30.99 -19.88
CA GLY A 111 17.13 -31.80 -19.95
C GLY A 111 16.84 -33.29 -20.04
N GLU A 112 15.92 -33.79 -19.22
CA GLU A 112 15.50 -35.20 -19.24
C GLU A 112 14.83 -35.61 -20.56
N ILE A 113 14.03 -34.73 -21.16
CA ILE A 113 13.38 -34.98 -22.47
C ILE A 113 14.42 -35.03 -23.59
N LEU A 114 15.37 -34.09 -23.61
CA LEU A 114 16.41 -34.01 -24.65
C LEU A 114 17.31 -35.25 -24.64
N ILE A 115 17.68 -35.76 -23.46
CA ILE A 115 18.47 -37.00 -23.33
C ILE A 115 17.69 -38.18 -23.90
N LYS A 116 16.41 -38.35 -23.52
CA LYS A 116 15.57 -39.45 -24.00
C LYS A 116 15.36 -39.46 -25.52
N GLN A 117 15.36 -38.30 -26.17
CA GLN A 117 15.23 -38.21 -27.63
C GLN A 117 16.52 -38.60 -28.37
N ASN A 118 17.68 -38.43 -27.74
CA ASN A 118 18.98 -38.75 -28.35
C ASN A 118 19.35 -40.23 -28.24
N ASP A 119 18.87 -40.92 -27.20
CA ASP A 119 19.09 -42.36 -26.99
C ASP A 119 18.21 -43.27 -27.89
N GLY A 120 17.24 -42.68 -28.62
CA GLY A 120 16.30 -43.40 -29.49
C GLY A 120 16.73 -43.61 -30.95
N TYR A 121 17.94 -43.21 -31.35
CA TYR A 121 18.40 -43.23 -32.76
C TYR A 121 19.59 -44.18 -33.04
N PHE A 122 19.79 -45.19 -32.20
CA PHE A 122 20.82 -46.22 -32.39
C PHE A 122 20.16 -47.56 -32.79
N ILE A 123 19.62 -47.62 -34.01
CA ILE A 123 19.33 -48.86 -34.75
C ILE A 123 19.65 -48.66 -36.23
#